data_AF-A0A329VKU5-F1
#
_entry.id   AF-A0A329VKU5-F1
#
_cell.length_a   1.000
_cell.length_b   1.000
_cell.length_c   1.000
_cell.angle_alpha   90.00
_cell.angle_beta   90.00
_cell.angle_gamma   90.00
#
_symmetry.space_group_name_H-M   'P 1'
#
loop_
_entity.id
_entity.type
_entity.pdbx_description
1 polymer ?
#
loop_
_entity_poly.entity_id
_entity_poly.type
_entity_poly.pdbx_seq_one_letter_code
_entity_poly.pdbx_strand_id
1 'polypeptide(L)'
;MMMEDDGKLEPVYNGSKFTVIHCIGAVESFYESAKSLVKQKARTMEMQIVIQIKRLADGKRMATDTFVSEGSLPSDKKFYALKRIPIRGYLWFSESRGGVCFISHYVYKDYPKLNKSNIRKIHSNWRRIEEDGHEK
;
A
#
# COMPACT_ATOMS: atom_id res chain seq x y z
N MET A 1 26.45 -2.44 -14.20
CA MET A 1 25.77 -1.17 -13.88
C MET A 1 24.57 -1.51 -13.01
N MET A 2 24.77 -1.60 -11.70
CA MET A 2 23.66 -1.74 -10.75
C MET A 2 23.02 -0.37 -10.63
N MET A 3 21.75 -0.23 -11.00
CA MET A 3 21.01 0.98 -10.67
C MET A 3 20.93 1.04 -9.14
N GLU A 4 21.49 2.11 -8.56
CA GLU A 4 21.34 2.41 -7.15
C GLU A 4 19.85 2.64 -6.88
N ASP A 5 19.24 1.66 -6.23
CA ASP A 5 17.89 1.73 -5.69
C ASP A 5 17.90 2.84 -4.63
N ASP A 6 17.52 4.06 -5.03
CA ASP A 6 17.62 5.28 -4.20
C ASP A 6 16.66 5.27 -3.00
N GLY A 7 15.94 4.16 -2.82
CA GLY A 7 15.09 3.86 -1.68
C GLY A 7 13.76 4.57 -1.74
N LYS A 8 13.37 5.12 -2.90
CA LYS A 8 12.12 5.83 -3.10
C LYS A 8 10.96 4.91 -3.44
N LEU A 9 9.76 5.42 -3.19
CA LEU A 9 8.52 4.76 -3.59
C LEU A 9 8.32 4.82 -5.10
N GLU A 10 8.21 3.64 -5.70
CA GLU A 10 7.96 3.43 -7.12
C GLU A 10 6.50 3.02 -7.36
N PRO A 11 5.91 3.36 -8.51
CA PRO A 11 4.54 2.96 -8.82
C PRO A 11 4.34 1.44 -8.87
N VAL A 12 5.36 0.67 -9.26
CA VAL A 12 5.26 -0.79 -9.43
C VAL A 12 6.48 -1.50 -8.86
N TYR A 13 6.25 -2.60 -8.15
CA TYR A 13 7.27 -3.52 -7.67
C TYR A 13 6.98 -4.93 -8.14
N ASN A 14 7.90 -5.51 -8.91
CA ASN A 14 7.82 -6.91 -9.32
C ASN A 14 8.66 -7.77 -8.38
N GLY A 15 8.01 -8.67 -7.65
CA GLY A 15 8.68 -9.67 -6.81
C GLY A 15 8.48 -11.08 -7.33
N SER A 16 9.08 -12.04 -6.62
CA SER A 16 9.02 -13.46 -7.02
C SER A 16 7.64 -14.09 -6.88
N LYS A 17 6.74 -13.51 -6.07
CA LYS A 17 5.40 -14.05 -5.79
C LYS A 17 4.26 -13.15 -6.25
N PHE A 18 4.42 -11.84 -6.09
CA PHE A 18 3.41 -10.85 -6.40
C PHE A 18 4.02 -9.66 -7.15
N THR A 19 3.23 -9.08 -8.05
CA THR A 19 3.42 -7.71 -8.53
C THR A 19 2.60 -6.77 -7.65
N VAL A 20 3.27 -5.80 -7.02
CA VAL A 20 2.63 -4.76 -6.21
C VAL A 20 2.50 -3.49 -7.04
N ILE A 21 1.27 -3.01 -7.19
CA ILE A 21 0.94 -1.82 -7.99
C ILE A 21 0.34 -0.76 -7.07
N HIS A 22 0.87 0.46 -7.12
CA HIS A 22 0.26 1.62 -6.52
C HIS A 22 -0.86 2.15 -7.39
N CYS A 23 -2.05 2.32 -6.81
CA CYS A 23 -3.13 3.00 -7.50
C CYS A 23 -2.74 4.43 -7.85
N ILE A 24 -3.41 5.01 -8.86
CA ILE A 24 -3.27 6.43 -9.17
C ILE A 24 -3.48 7.28 -7.90
N GLY A 25 -2.52 8.16 -7.61
CA GLY A 25 -2.52 9.02 -6.43
C GLY A 25 -1.99 8.38 -5.15
N ALA A 26 -1.62 7.09 -5.16
CA ALA A 26 -1.16 6.41 -3.96
C ALA A 26 0.24 6.89 -3.54
N VAL A 27 1.21 6.95 -4.45
CA VAL A 27 2.56 7.43 -4.16
C VAL A 27 2.52 8.88 -3.65
N GLU A 28 1.73 9.74 -4.27
CA GLU A 28 1.50 11.12 -3.85
C GLU A 28 0.91 11.17 -2.43
N SER A 29 -0.08 10.32 -2.13
CA SER A 29 -0.67 10.27 -0.79
C SER A 29 0.31 9.85 0.31
N PHE A 30 1.38 9.10 -0.04
CA PHE A 30 2.47 8.84 0.90
C PHE A 30 3.21 10.12 1.23
N TYR A 31 3.65 10.86 0.20
CA TYR A 31 4.39 12.10 0.41
C TYR A 31 3.55 13.13 1.16
N GLU A 32 2.27 13.29 0.82
CA GLU A 32 1.34 14.14 1.59
C GLU A 32 1.25 13.73 3.06
N SER A 33 1.14 12.43 3.34
CA SER A 33 1.10 11.90 4.71
C SER A 33 2.43 12.11 5.44
N ALA A 34 3.55 12.12 4.72
CA ALA A 34 4.88 12.28 5.30
C ALA A 34 5.28 13.75 5.53
N LYS A 35 4.56 14.73 4.96
CA LYS A 35 4.87 16.17 5.10
C LYS A 35 4.91 16.66 6.55
N SER A 36 4.12 16.05 7.44
CA SER A 36 4.09 16.41 8.87
C SER A 36 5.30 15.87 9.66
N LEU A 37 6.15 15.04 9.03
CA LEU A 37 7.32 14.45 9.65
C LEU A 37 8.57 15.28 9.38
N VAL A 38 9.52 15.24 10.32
CA VAL A 38 10.87 15.77 10.09
C VAL A 38 11.51 15.04 8.90
N LYS A 39 12.21 15.77 8.03
CA LYS A 39 12.76 15.26 6.75
C LYS A 39 13.48 13.92 6.87
N GLN A 40 14.34 13.77 7.88
CA GLN A 40 15.07 12.52 8.11
C GLN A 40 14.14 11.35 8.43
N LYS A 41 13.12 11.59 9.28
CA LYS A 41 12.12 10.59 9.65
C LYS A 41 11.24 10.19 8.46
N ALA A 42 10.85 11.15 7.61
CA ALA A 42 10.13 10.88 6.36
C ALA A 42 10.93 9.94 5.44
N ARG A 43 12.21 10.26 5.17
CA ARG A 43 13.11 9.41 4.36
C ARG A 43 13.27 8.01 4.94
N THR A 44 13.46 7.90 6.26
CA THR A 44 13.54 6.59 6.92
C THR A 44 12.25 5.80 6.77
N MET A 45 11.08 6.44 6.87
CA MET A 45 9.81 5.74 6.67
C MET A 45 9.63 5.26 5.24
N GLU A 46 9.97 6.08 4.26
CA GLU A 46 9.90 5.71 2.85
C GLU A 46 10.71 4.44 2.58
N MET A 47 12.00 4.45 2.94
CA MET A 47 12.86 3.28 2.78
C MET A 47 12.30 2.04 3.47
N GLN A 48 11.74 2.18 4.68
CA GLN A 48 11.17 1.07 5.42
C GLN A 48 9.88 0.53 4.77
N ILE A 49 9.06 1.40 4.18
CA ILE A 49 7.89 0.97 3.40
C ILE A 49 8.33 0.26 2.13
N VAL A 50 9.32 0.80 1.41
CA VAL A 50 9.88 0.17 0.21
C VAL A 50 10.40 -1.24 0.51
N ILE A 51 11.14 -1.41 1.61
CA ILE A 51 11.61 -2.74 2.06
C ILE A 51 10.43 -3.67 2.34
N GLN A 52 9.38 -3.18 3.00
CA GLN A 52 8.19 -3.99 3.27
C GLN A 52 7.44 -4.38 1.99
N ILE A 53 7.34 -3.48 1.01
CA ILE A 53 6.71 -3.75 -0.28
C ILE A 53 7.51 -4.81 -1.05
N LYS A 54 8.84 -4.69 -1.10
CA LYS A 54 9.69 -5.71 -1.72
C LYS A 54 9.54 -7.07 -1.05
N ARG A 55 9.48 -7.11 0.28
CA ARG A 55 9.19 -8.34 1.03
C ARG A 55 7.82 -8.92 0.71
N LEU A 56 6.79 -8.07 0.61
CA LEU A 56 5.45 -8.46 0.22
C LEU A 56 5.44 -9.03 -1.20
N ALA A 57 6.08 -8.35 -2.15
CA ALA A 57 6.22 -8.77 -3.54
C ALA A 57 6.93 -10.13 -3.67
N ASP A 58 7.92 -10.39 -2.81
CA ASP A 58 8.60 -11.69 -2.73
C ASP A 58 7.78 -12.77 -2.00
N GLY A 59 6.59 -12.45 -1.48
CA GLY A 59 5.77 -13.38 -0.70
C GLY A 59 6.38 -13.75 0.66
N LYS A 60 7.32 -12.95 1.18
CA LYS A 60 7.95 -13.20 2.48
C LYS A 60 6.93 -13.01 3.59
N ARG A 61 7.03 -13.83 4.64
CA ARG A 61 6.17 -13.72 5.82
C ARG A 61 6.32 -12.33 6.44
N MET A 62 5.19 -11.63 6.56
CA MET A 62 5.08 -10.34 7.23
C MET A 62 4.74 -10.55 8.70
N ALA A 63 5.24 -9.67 9.57
CA ALA A 63 4.88 -9.68 10.97
C ALA A 63 3.40 -9.29 11.13
N THR A 64 2.71 -9.93 12.07
CA THR A 64 1.26 -9.79 12.29
C THR A 64 0.84 -8.43 12.82
N ASP A 65 1.79 -7.62 13.31
CA ASP A 65 1.61 -6.24 13.73
C ASP A 65 1.81 -5.24 12.58
N THR A 66 2.53 -5.66 11.53
CA THR A 66 2.95 -4.85 10.39
C THR A 66 1.98 -5.01 9.22
N PHE A 67 1.41 -6.20 9.04
CA PHE A 67 0.45 -6.49 7.97
C PHE A 67 -0.83 -7.07 8.56
N VAL A 68 -1.88 -6.25 8.64
CA VAL A 68 -3.09 -6.57 9.40
C VAL A 68 -4.33 -6.41 8.53
N SER A 69 -5.27 -7.35 8.62
CA SER A 69 -6.60 -7.16 8.02
C SER A 69 -7.37 -6.07 8.77
N GLU A 70 -7.90 -5.09 8.04
CA GLU A 70 -8.59 -3.92 8.63
C GLU A 70 -10.09 -3.87 8.26
N GLY A 71 -10.55 -4.68 7.31
CA GLY A 71 -11.95 -4.76 6.93
C GLY A 71 -12.19 -5.60 5.68
N SER A 72 -13.41 -5.50 5.14
CA SER A 72 -13.83 -6.19 3.92
C SER A 72 -14.00 -5.21 2.76
N LEU A 73 -13.69 -5.67 1.56
CA LEU A 73 -14.00 -5.10 0.26
C LEU A 73 -15.48 -5.37 -0.09
N PRO A 74 -16.04 -4.74 -1.13
CA PRO A 74 -17.41 -5.02 -1.57
C PRO A 74 -17.67 -6.47 -1.97
N SER A 75 -16.63 -7.23 -2.34
CA SER A 75 -16.65 -8.67 -2.63
C SER A 75 -16.55 -9.57 -1.39
N ASP A 76 -16.68 -9.02 -0.19
CA ASP A 76 -16.46 -9.67 1.11
C ASP A 76 -15.03 -10.15 1.40
N LYS A 77 -14.11 -10.10 0.42
CA LYS A 77 -12.67 -10.31 0.62
C LYS A 77 -12.07 -9.26 1.55
N LYS A 78 -10.93 -9.59 2.14
CA LYS A 78 -10.26 -8.68 3.08
C LYS A 78 -9.39 -7.67 2.35
N PHE A 79 -9.38 -6.45 2.88
CA PHE A 79 -8.27 -5.52 2.67
C PHE A 79 -7.40 -5.45 3.91
N TYR A 80 -6.16 -5.02 3.70
CA TYR A 80 -5.09 -5.03 4.68
C TYR A 80 -4.50 -3.63 4.84
N ALA A 81 -3.86 -3.39 5.97
CA ALA A 81 -2.97 -2.26 6.18
C ALA A 81 -1.53 -2.73 6.38
N LEU A 82 -0.64 -2.12 5.60
CA LEU A 82 0.79 -2.10 5.82
C LEU A 82 1.12 -0.98 6.81
N LYS A 83 1.53 -1.35 8.02
CA LYS A 83 1.72 -0.42 9.14
C LYS A 83 3.19 -0.04 9.27
N ARG A 84 3.48 1.25 9.15
CA ARG A 84 4.75 1.85 9.56
C ARG A 84 4.48 3.13 10.33
N ILE A 85 4.27 2.99 11.64
CA ILE A 85 3.75 4.08 12.50
C ILE A 85 4.54 5.38 12.30
N PRO A 86 3.86 6.51 12.01
CA PRO A 86 2.41 6.71 11.97
C PRO A 86 1.76 6.48 10.60
N ILE A 87 2.51 6.13 9.55
CA ILE A 87 1.98 5.93 8.20
C ILE A 87 1.34 4.53 8.07
N ARG A 88 0.20 4.45 7.38
CA ARG A 88 -0.42 3.19 6.97
C ARG A 88 -0.70 3.21 5.48
N GLY A 89 -0.31 2.15 4.77
CA GLY A 89 -0.72 1.91 3.37
C GLY A 89 -1.85 0.89 3.34
N TYR A 90 -2.98 1.23 2.71
CA TYR A 90 -4.10 0.29 2.56
C TYR A 90 -4.01 -0.45 1.24
N LEU A 91 -4.22 -1.76 1.26
CA LEU A 91 -4.03 -2.60 0.08
C LEU A 91 -4.97 -3.81 0.04
N TRP A 92 -5.11 -4.40 -1.14
CA TRP A 92 -5.80 -5.67 -1.34
C TRP A 92 -5.04 -6.55 -2.34
N PHE A 93 -5.31 -7.85 -2.29
CA PHE A 93 -4.88 -8.80 -3.32
C PHE A 93 -5.95 -8.88 -4.39
N SER A 94 -5.55 -8.78 -5.65
CA SER A 94 -6.48 -8.79 -6.77
C SER A 94 -7.19 -10.12 -6.89
N GLU A 95 -8.49 -10.05 -7.23
CA GLU A 95 -9.33 -11.22 -7.42
C GLU A 95 -9.36 -11.61 -8.90
N SER A 96 -9.33 -10.61 -9.79
CA SER A 96 -9.31 -10.80 -11.23
C SER A 96 -7.91 -11.14 -11.77
N ARG A 97 -6.84 -10.70 -11.07
CA ARG A 97 -5.44 -10.85 -11.52
C ARG A 97 -4.62 -11.66 -10.51
N GLY A 98 -4.45 -12.94 -10.79
CA GLY A 98 -3.62 -13.82 -9.98
C GLY A 98 -2.19 -13.27 -9.82
N GLY A 99 -1.72 -13.16 -8.57
CA GLY A 99 -0.38 -12.66 -8.29
C GLY A 99 -0.25 -11.12 -8.30
N VAL A 100 -1.34 -10.36 -8.32
CA VAL A 100 -1.30 -8.89 -8.22
C VAL A 100 -1.82 -8.41 -6.87
N CYS A 101 -1.15 -7.40 -6.32
CA CYS A 101 -1.54 -6.70 -5.11
C CYS A 101 -1.61 -5.20 -5.40
N PHE A 102 -2.67 -4.53 -4.99
CA PHE A 102 -2.86 -3.09 -5.20
C PHE A 102 -2.78 -2.32 -3.90
N ILE A 103 -1.91 -1.30 -3.86
CA ILE A 103 -1.85 -0.32 -2.77
C ILE A 103 -2.75 0.86 -3.14
N SER A 104 -3.86 1.01 -2.43
CA SER A 104 -4.89 2.03 -2.68
C SER A 104 -4.38 3.44 -2.41
N HIS A 105 -3.83 3.66 -1.21
CA HIS A 105 -3.37 4.97 -0.73
C HIS A 105 -2.66 4.81 0.62
N TYR A 106 -1.96 5.86 1.01
CA TYR A 106 -1.35 6.03 2.32
C TYR A 106 -2.06 7.09 3.14
N VAL A 107 -1.97 6.94 4.46
CA VAL A 107 -2.50 7.89 5.42
C VAL A 107 -1.53 8.07 6.58
N TYR A 108 -1.46 9.30 7.10
CA TYR A 108 -0.97 9.53 8.45
C TYR A 108 -2.05 9.10 9.45
N LYS A 109 -1.69 8.27 10.43
CA LYS A 109 -2.61 7.75 11.43
C LYS A 109 -2.53 8.59 12.71
N ASP A 110 -3.39 9.60 12.78
CA ASP A 110 -3.61 10.48 13.93
C ASP A 110 -4.98 10.27 14.60
N TYR A 111 -5.86 9.46 14.02
CA TYR A 111 -7.17 9.09 14.57
C TYR A 111 -7.12 7.70 15.24
N PRO A 112 -7.99 7.38 16.21
CA PRO A 112 -7.95 6.09 16.92
C PRO A 112 -8.54 4.92 16.12
N LYS A 113 -9.67 5.13 15.42
CA LYS A 113 -10.42 4.06 14.70
C LYS A 113 -10.20 4.09 13.20
N LEU A 114 -10.64 3.10 12.42
CA LEU A 114 -10.56 3.21 10.96
C LEU A 114 -11.53 4.31 10.47
N ASN A 115 -11.07 5.23 9.62
CA ASN A 115 -11.91 6.31 9.10
C ASN A 115 -12.77 5.81 7.93
N LYS A 116 -14.07 6.07 7.97
CA LYS A 116 -15.02 5.76 6.88
C LYS A 116 -14.58 6.34 5.53
N SER A 117 -13.89 7.48 5.51
CA SER A 117 -13.35 8.06 4.27
C SER A 117 -12.32 7.14 3.61
N ASN A 118 -11.41 6.54 4.38
CA ASN A 118 -10.41 5.63 3.85
C ASN A 118 -11.05 4.34 3.34
N ILE A 119 -12.08 3.84 4.04
CA ILE A 119 -12.88 2.69 3.60
C ILE A 119 -13.53 2.99 2.25
N ARG A 120 -14.21 4.14 2.13
CA ARG A 120 -14.80 4.57 0.85
C ARG A 120 -13.76 4.69 -0.26
N LYS A 121 -12.58 5.24 0.04
CA LYS A 121 -11.49 5.39 -0.94
C LYS A 121 -10.95 4.04 -1.42
N ILE A 122 -10.69 3.08 -0.53
CA ILE A 122 -10.24 1.74 -0.95
C ILE A 122 -11.33 1.00 -1.73
N HIS A 123 -12.60 1.09 -1.32
CA HIS A 123 -13.71 0.51 -2.06
C HIS A 123 -13.86 1.12 -3.46
N SER A 124 -13.73 2.45 -3.56
CA SER A 124 -13.79 3.14 -4.86
C SER A 124 -12.65 2.74 -5.79
N ASN A 125 -11.42 2.63 -5.27
CA ASN A 125 -10.28 2.17 -6.08
C ASN A 125 -10.44 0.69 -6.48
N TRP A 126 -10.93 -0.13 -5.57
CA TRP A 126 -11.20 -1.55 -5.85
C TRP A 126 -12.20 -1.70 -6.99
N ARG A 127 -13.36 -1.03 -6.93
CA ARG A 127 -14.39 -1.09 -8.00
C ARG A 127 -13.79 -0.67 -9.35
N ARG A 128 -13.09 0.47 -9.35
CA ARG A 128 -12.46 1.01 -10.55
C ARG A 128 -11.46 0.05 -11.21
N ILE A 129 -10.78 -0.80 -10.44
CA ILE A 129 -9.74 -1.70 -10.96
C ILE A 129 -10.29 -3.10 -11.25
N GLU A 130 -11.07 -3.65 -10.33
CA GLU A 130 -11.56 -5.03 -10.39
C GLU A 130 -12.88 -5.16 -11.18
N GLU A 131 -13.77 -4.16 -11.10
CA GLU A 131 -15.04 -4.15 -11.86
C GLU A 131 -14.86 -3.44 -13.21
N ASP A 132 -14.26 -2.24 -13.22
CA ASP A 132 -14.16 -1.41 -14.44
C ASP A 132 -12.88 -1.68 -15.28
N GLY A 133 -11.93 -2.43 -14.73
CA GLY A 133 -10.73 -2.88 -15.45
C GLY A 133 -9.68 -1.80 -15.74
N HIS A 134 -9.63 -0.71 -14.98
CA HIS A 134 -8.57 0.31 -15.10
C HIS A 134 -7.21 -0.16 -14.54
N GLU A 135 -6.15 0.62 -14.81
CA GLU A 135 -4.77 0.37 -14.35
C GLU A 135 -4.28 -1.03 -14.75
N LYS A 136 -4.38 -1.34 -16.05
CA LYS A 136 -3.88 -2.57 -16.67
C LYS A 136 -2.37 -2.55 -16.82
#